data_AF-A0A956VMR9-F1
#
_entry.id   AF-A0A956VMR9-F1
#
_cell.length_a   1.000
_cell.length_b   1.000
_cell.length_c   1.000
_cell.angle_alpha   90.00
_cell.angle_beta   90.00
_cell.angle_gamma   90.00
#
_symmetry.space_group_name_H-M   'P 1'
#
loop_
_entity.id
_entity.type
_entity.pdbx_description
1 polymer ?
#
loop_
_entity_poly.entity_id
_entity_poly.type
_entity_poly.pdbx_seq_one_letter_code
_entity_poly.pdbx_strand_id
1 'polypeptide(L)'
;MTQRLTIIAYGTPAPQGSKRHVGNGVMIESSKKVRPWRQDVKYAALQLCERGEPLDGPLRVRMVFTLRKPKSAPKRRRTYPDRTPDLSKLIRSTEDALTDAGL
;
A
#
# COMPACT_ATOMS: atom_id res chain seq x y z
N MET A 1 22.70 9.92 -13.05
CA MET A 1 22.07 8.63 -13.39
C MET A 1 20.79 8.50 -12.56
N THR A 2 19.63 8.24 -13.18
CA THR A 2 18.39 8.03 -12.42
C THR A 2 18.41 6.60 -11.87
N GLN A 3 18.66 6.43 -10.57
CA GLN A 3 18.53 5.12 -9.94
C GLN A 3 17.05 4.71 -9.95
N ARG A 4 16.77 3.46 -10.34
CA ARG A 4 15.41 2.90 -10.39
C ARG A 4 15.33 1.77 -9.38
N LEU A 5 14.62 2.02 -8.27
CA LEU A 5 14.27 0.99 -7.30
C LEU A 5 12.95 0.31 -7.71
N THR A 6 12.91 -1.02 -7.67
CA THR A 6 11.68 -1.79 -7.90
C THR A 6 11.37 -2.63 -6.67
N ILE A 7 10.27 -2.31 -6.00
CA ILE A 7 9.80 -3.00 -4.80
C ILE A 7 8.59 -3.85 -5.17
N ILE A 8 8.61 -5.14 -4.80
CA ILE A 8 7.50 -6.06 -5.01
C ILE A 8 7.01 -6.55 -3.65
N ALA A 9 5.85 -6.06 -3.24
CA ALA A 9 5.18 -6.50 -2.01
C ALA A 9 4.08 -7.52 -2.33
N TYR A 10 4.21 -8.73 -1.81
CA TYR A 10 3.17 -9.75 -1.90
C TYR A 10 2.23 -9.63 -0.71
N GLY A 11 0.95 -9.40 -0.98
CA GLY A 11 -0.05 -9.20 0.06
C GLY A 11 -1.39 -8.79 -0.51
N THR A 12 -2.29 -8.32 0.36
CA THR A 12 -3.56 -7.70 -0.07
C THR A 12 -3.48 -6.20 0.13
N PRO A 13 -3.39 -5.39 -0.95
CA PRO A 13 -3.39 -3.94 -0.83
C PRO A 13 -4.60 -3.44 -0.03
N ALA A 14 -4.34 -2.56 0.93
CA ALA A 14 -5.36 -2.09 1.87
C ALA A 14 -5.35 -0.57 2.03
N PRO A 15 -6.52 0.09 1.98
CA PRO A 15 -6.61 1.55 2.05
C PRO A 15 -6.42 2.05 3.47
N GLN A 16 -5.67 3.13 3.65
CA GLN A 16 -5.55 3.83 4.93
C GLN A 16 -6.25 5.19 4.92
N GLY A 17 -6.74 5.62 6.09
CA GLY A 17 -7.24 6.97 6.33
C GLY A 17 -8.72 7.05 6.67
N SER A 18 -9.48 5.96 6.47
CA SER A 18 -10.83 5.86 7.02
C SER A 18 -10.74 5.47 8.49
N LYS A 19 -11.15 6.35 9.40
CA LYS A 19 -11.18 6.06 10.84
C LYS A 19 -12.59 5.66 11.30
N ARG A 20 -12.65 4.81 12.33
CA ARG A 20 -13.88 4.48 13.05
C ARG A 20 -13.72 4.72 14.54
N HIS A 21 -14.80 5.15 15.18
CA HIS A 21 -14.86 5.33 16.63
C HIS A 21 -15.06 3.99 17.33
N VAL A 22 -14.40 3.82 18.48
CA VAL A 22 -14.50 2.60 19.30
C VAL A 22 -14.85 2.89 20.77
N GLY A 23 -15.44 4.06 21.05
CA GLY A 23 -15.76 4.51 22.41
C GLY A 23 -14.68 5.42 23.01
N ASN A 24 -15.04 6.17 24.06
CA ASN A 24 -14.11 7.02 24.84
C ASN A 24 -13.26 8.00 24.01
N GLY A 25 -13.80 8.51 22.90
CA GLY A 25 -13.07 9.40 21.99
C GLY A 25 -11.98 8.73 21.14
N VAL A 26 -11.81 7.40 21.24
CA VAL A 26 -10.76 6.67 20.52
C VAL A 26 -11.17 6.39 19.08
N MET A 27 -10.29 6.75 18.15
CA MET A 27 -10.44 6.55 16.71
C MET A 27 -9.35 5.59 16.20
N ILE A 28 -9.74 4.54 15.50
CA ILE A 28 -8.80 3.57 14.90
C ILE A 28 -9.00 3.47 13.39
N GLU A 29 -8.03 2.91 12.67
CA GLU A 29 -8.23 2.58 11.27
C GLU A 29 -9.42 1.63 11.09
N SER A 30 -10.26 1.92 10.10
CA SER A 30 -11.44 1.12 9.79
C SER A 30 -11.05 -0.22 9.16
N SER A 31 -9.97 -0.21 8.37
CA SER A 31 -9.47 -1.41 7.70
C SER A 31 -8.49 -2.16 8.60
N LYS A 32 -8.90 -3.35 9.07
CA LYS A 32 -8.00 -4.29 9.76
C LYS A 32 -6.85 -4.79 8.85
N LYS A 33 -6.98 -4.60 7.53
CA LYS A 33 -6.01 -5.07 6.52
C LYS A 33 -4.84 -4.10 6.29
N VAL A 34 -4.93 -2.86 6.77
CA VAL A 34 -3.87 -1.86 6.62
C VAL A 34 -2.58 -2.31 7.29
N ARG A 35 -2.66 -2.81 8.53
CA ARG A 35 -1.46 -3.21 9.28
C ARG A 35 -0.69 -4.34 8.58
N PRO A 36 -1.31 -5.47 8.17
CA PRO A 36 -0.61 -6.48 7.38
C PRO A 36 -0.02 -5.94 6.07
N TRP A 37 -0.79 -5.16 5.31
CA TRP A 37 -0.30 -4.59 4.04
C TRP A 37 0.93 -3.71 4.23
N ARG A 38 0.92 -2.79 5.20
CA ARG A 38 2.08 -1.95 5.51
C ARG A 38 3.29 -2.78 5.90
N GLN A 39 3.07 -3.85 6.67
CA GLN A 39 4.12 -4.75 7.08
C GLN A 39 4.78 -5.46 5.89
N ASP A 40 3.98 -5.95 4.94
CA ASP A 40 4.46 -6.60 3.72
C ASP A 40 5.28 -5.62 2.85
N VAL A 41 4.79 -4.39 2.67
CA VAL A 41 5.50 -3.34 1.91
C VAL A 41 6.81 -2.97 2.58
N LYS A 42 6.78 -2.73 3.90
CA LYS A 42 7.97 -2.40 4.68
C LYS A 42 9.02 -3.50 4.57
N TYR A 43 8.62 -4.77 4.73
CA TYR A 43 9.55 -5.88 4.59
C TYR A 43 10.14 -5.95 3.17
N ALA A 44 9.33 -5.81 2.13
CA ALA A 44 9.82 -5.80 0.75
C ALA A 44 10.82 -4.67 0.48
N ALA A 45 10.59 -3.48 1.06
CA ALA A 45 11.50 -2.35 0.98
C ALA A 45 12.84 -2.63 1.69
N LEU A 46 12.78 -3.14 2.92
CA LEU A 46 13.97 -3.46 3.72
C LEU A 46 14.87 -4.52 3.07
N GLN A 47 14.31 -5.46 2.29
CA GLN A 47 15.12 -6.46 1.58
C GLN A 47 15.96 -5.87 0.43
N LEU A 48 15.59 -4.70 -0.09
CA LEU A 48 16.27 -4.07 -1.23
C LEU A 48 17.28 -3.01 -0.78
N CYS A 49 17.11 -2.47 0.42
CA CYS A 49 17.95 -1.44 0.99
C CYS A 49 18.88 -2.03 2.06
N GLU A 50 19.83 -2.87 1.64
CA GLU A 50 20.87 -3.43 2.54
C GLU A 50 21.71 -2.35 3.26
N ARG A 51 21.68 -1.10 2.78
CA ARG A 51 22.48 0.02 3.32
C ARG A 51 21.68 1.18 3.90
N GLY A 52 20.34 1.13 3.89
CA GLY A 52 19.50 2.15 4.53
C GLY A 52 19.77 3.60 4.10
N GLU A 53 20.39 3.82 2.93
CA GLU A 53 20.55 5.19 2.44
C GLU A 53 19.22 5.69 1.89
N PRO A 54 18.66 6.76 2.48
CA PRO A 54 17.38 7.31 2.06
C PRO A 54 17.47 7.87 0.64
N LEU A 55 16.36 7.85 -0.08
CA LEU A 55 16.27 8.47 -1.40
C LEU A 55 16.12 10.00 -1.24
N ASP A 56 17.24 10.68 -0.98
CA ASP A 56 17.30 12.11 -0.62
C ASP A 56 17.28 13.05 -1.84
N GLY A 57 16.16 13.04 -2.57
CA GLY A 57 15.94 13.92 -3.71
C GLY A 57 14.55 13.78 -4.32
N PRO A 58 14.21 14.55 -5.37
CA PRO A 58 12.90 14.45 -6.01
C PRO A 58 12.66 13.06 -6.60
N LEU A 59 11.59 12.40 -6.18
CA LEU A 59 11.24 11.06 -6.61
C LEU A 59 10.07 11.05 -7.58
N ARG A 60 10.15 10.14 -8.55
CA ARG A 60 8.99 9.74 -9.36
C ARG A 60 8.65 8.30 -9.02
N VAL A 61 7.43 8.08 -8.55
CA VAL A 61 6.93 6.74 -8.25
C VAL A 61 5.92 6.28 -9.30
N ARG A 62 5.96 4.98 -9.63
CA ARG A 62 4.91 4.31 -10.38
C ARG A 62 4.46 3.10 -9.57
N MET A 63 3.21 3.14 -9.09
CA MET A 63 2.62 2.06 -8.31
C MET A 63 1.64 1.27 -9.16
N VAL A 64 1.66 -0.06 -9.02
CA VAL A 64 0.67 -0.96 -9.62
C VAL A 64 0.06 -1.79 -8.51
N PHE A 65 -1.23 -1.57 -8.23
CA PHE A 65 -1.98 -2.34 -7.25
C PHE A 65 -2.75 -3.46 -7.93
N THR A 66 -2.45 -4.70 -7.57
CA THR A 66 -3.20 -5.87 -8.04
C THR A 66 -4.21 -6.26 -6.98
N LEU A 67 -5.50 -6.19 -7.32
CA LEU A 67 -6.60 -6.48 -6.40
C LEU A 67 -7.28 -7.80 -6.79
N ARG A 68 -7.68 -8.58 -5.78
CA ARG A 68 -8.43 -9.82 -6.00
C ARG A 68 -9.76 -9.48 -6.67
N LYS A 69 -10.06 -10.15 -7.78
CA LYS A 69 -11.34 -10.00 -8.48
C LYS A 69 -12.49 -10.38 -7.53
N PRO A 70 -13.47 -9.49 -7.29
CA PRO A 70 -14.62 -9.80 -6.45
C PRO A 70 -15.37 -11.03 -6.96
N LYS A 71 -15.90 -11.87 -6.06
CA LYS A 71 -16.69 -13.06 -6.43
C LYS A 71 -17.94 -12.72 -7.26
N SER A 72 -18.49 -11.53 -7.05
CA SER A 72 -19.66 -11.00 -7.77
C SER A 72 -19.31 -10.41 -9.13
N ALA A 73 -18.04 -10.20 -9.46
CA ALA A 73 -17.66 -9.63 -10.75
C ALA A 73 -17.92 -10.64 -11.89
N PRO A 74 -18.38 -10.19 -13.07
CA PRO A 74 -18.60 -11.05 -14.23
C PRO A 74 -17.42 -11.97 -14.55
N LYS A 75 -17.65 -13.28 -14.61
CA LYS A 75 -16.58 -14.28 -14.80
C LYS A 75 -16.04 -14.33 -16.24
N ARG A 76 -16.92 -14.12 -17.23
CA ARG A 76 -16.61 -14.27 -18.67
C ARG A 76 -16.14 -12.98 -19.37
N ARG A 77 -16.17 -11.84 -18.68
CA ARG A 77 -15.72 -10.55 -19.22
C ARG A 77 -14.52 -10.04 -18.44
N ARG A 78 -13.60 -9.36 -19.14
CA ARG A 78 -12.52 -8.60 -18.50
C ARG A 78 -13.13 -7.46 -17.70
N THR A 79 -12.70 -7.33 -16.46
CA THR A 79 -13.12 -6.29 -15.52
C THR A 79 -11.89 -5.79 -14.80
N TYR A 80 -11.82 -4.49 -14.57
CA TYR A 80 -10.74 -3.87 -13.81
C TYR A 80 -11.25 -3.50 -12.41
N PRO A 81 -10.36 -3.33 -11.43
CA PRO A 81 -10.75 -2.76 -10.15
C PRO A 81 -11.22 -1.31 -10.36
N ASP A 82 -12.53 -1.10 -10.31
CA ASP A 82 -13.22 0.18 -10.54
C ASP A 82 -14.03 0.64 -9.32
N ARG A 83 -13.99 -0.14 -8.23
CA ARG A 83 -14.68 0.11 -6.97
C ARG A 83 -13.67 0.17 -5.83
N THR A 84 -14.16 0.04 -4.60
CA THR A 84 -13.34 0.01 -3.40
C THR A 84 -12.22 -1.05 -3.50
N PRO A 85 -11.03 -0.75 -2.95
CA PRO A 85 -10.65 0.47 -2.24
C PRO A 85 -10.26 1.66 -3.15
N ASP A 86 -10.34 2.87 -2.61
CA ASP A 86 -9.88 4.09 -3.28
C ASP A 86 -8.36 4.07 -3.52
N LEU A 87 -7.94 4.46 -4.73
CA LEU A 87 -6.53 4.43 -5.14
C LEU A 87 -5.65 5.34 -4.28
N SER A 88 -6.08 6.55 -3.97
CA SER A 88 -5.29 7.50 -3.17
C SER A 88 -5.02 6.95 -1.76
N LYS A 89 -5.96 6.18 -1.21
CA LYS A 89 -5.79 5.53 0.10
C LYS A 89 -4.86 4.31 0.06
N LEU A 90 -4.76 3.64 -1.08
CA LEU A 90 -3.76 2.59 -1.32
C LEU A 90 -2.36 3.19 -1.48
N ILE A 91 -2.25 4.30 -2.21
CA ILE A 91 -1.01 5.06 -2.34
C ILE A 91 -0.56 5.49 -0.94
N ARG A 92 -1.43 6.14 -0.16
CA ARG A 92 -1.11 6.61 1.19
C ARG A 92 -0.61 5.50 2.12
N SER A 93 -1.28 4.34 2.15
CA SER A 93 -0.82 3.25 3.01
C SER A 93 0.52 2.66 2.58
N THR A 94 0.83 2.74 1.29
CA THR A 94 2.10 2.27 0.72
C THR A 94 3.22 3.26 1.01
N GLU A 95 2.98 4.56 0.81
CA GLU A 95 3.94 5.62 1.14
C GLU A 95 4.29 5.61 2.62
N ASP A 96 3.29 5.55 3.51
CA ASP A 96 3.52 5.44 4.95
C ASP A 96 4.41 4.22 5.31
N ALA A 97 4.25 3.08 4.63
CA ALA A 97 5.05 1.89 4.86
C ALA A 97 6.49 2.01 4.35
N LEU A 98 6.69 2.71 3.22
CA LEU A 98 8.02 3.02 2.70
C LEU A 98 8.77 3.97 3.63
N THR A 99 8.08 4.99 4.16
CA THR A 99 8.63 5.87 5.20
C THR A 99 9.00 5.08 6.46
N ASP A 100 8.16 4.15 6.92
CA ASP A 100 8.48 3.27 8.06
C ASP A 100 9.70 2.36 7.78
N ALA A 101 10.05 2.14 6.52
CA ALA A 101 11.22 1.37 6.10
C ALA A 101 12.49 2.23 5.96
N GLY A 102 12.38 3.56 6.08
CA GLY A 102 13.50 4.49 5.92
C GLY A 102 13.80 4.88 4.47
N LEU A 103 12.84 4.69 3.56
CA LEU A 103 12.92 5.12 2.17
C LEU A 103 12.35 6.53 1.93
#